data_AF-A0A0D0CFZ3-F1
#
_entry.id   AF-A0A0D0CFZ3-F1
#
_cell.length_a   1.000
_cell.length_b   1.000
_cell.length_c   1.000
_cell.angle_alpha   90.00
_cell.angle_beta   90.00
_cell.angle_gamma   90.00
#
_symmetry.space_group_name_H-M   'P 1'
#
loop_
_entity.id
_entity.type
_entity.pdbx_description
1 polymer ?
#
loop_
_entity_poly.entity_id
_entity_poly.type
_entity_poly.pdbx_seq_one_letter_code
_entity_poly.pdbx_strand_id
1 'polypeptide(L)'
;MVSEHFDLPRASPDPNPSDFKTEFHPRSKRQMLYQSAEEFGQQDVESMDPDPMPWCPFASEGDFTFAKVAVEAGLLSGQVDHLLGLINSVLKGTAKFSKLNVTVPYKGEDIMFPLHVCPLWEWALDMLTNPLLAPHFVWDAQRLFKHDGQEVGVLVLEFTVLCHKHFYTEPWMGERWWDVQASLPADVNNAAPFAFIIYADKTQLSSHGTIKGYPVIARLANLPVHICNGERFGGGCVVGWLPIVPEPAKEQKKTGYT
;
A
#
# COMPACT_ATOMS: atom_id res chain seq x y z
N MET A 1 97.41 28.02 19.17
CA MET A 1 96.61 28.09 20.41
C MET A 1 95.16 27.98 20.01
N VAL A 2 94.48 27.06 20.68
CA VAL A 2 93.04 26.74 20.76
C VAL A 2 92.09 27.40 19.76
N SER A 3 91.45 26.50 19.00
CA SER A 3 90.20 26.67 18.24
C SER A 3 89.06 27.06 19.17
N GLU A 4 88.39 28.19 18.91
CA GLU A 4 87.04 28.44 19.38
C GLU A 4 86.07 28.25 18.21
N HIS A 5 85.41 27.11 18.20
CA HIS A 5 84.29 26.82 17.32
C HIS A 5 83.05 27.41 17.98
N PHE A 6 82.58 28.56 17.48
CA PHE A 6 81.28 29.11 17.84
C PHE A 6 80.24 28.46 16.92
N ASP A 7 79.61 27.39 17.40
CA ASP A 7 78.42 26.83 16.78
C ASP A 7 77.25 27.81 16.98
N LEU A 8 76.78 28.42 15.89
CA LEU A 8 75.47 29.05 15.84
C LEU A 8 74.40 27.96 15.93
N PRO A 9 73.33 28.13 16.73
CA PRO A 9 72.28 27.13 16.80
C PRO A 9 71.60 27.01 15.44
N ARG A 10 71.72 25.83 14.83
CA ARG A 10 70.88 25.40 13.71
C ARG A 10 69.45 25.43 14.22
N ALA A 11 68.62 26.32 13.66
CA ALA A 11 67.18 26.26 13.86
C ALA A 11 66.72 24.84 13.52
N SER A 12 66.07 24.19 14.49
CA SER A 12 65.38 22.92 14.29
C SER A 12 64.38 23.13 13.15
N PRO A 13 64.31 22.26 12.13
CA PRO A 13 63.16 22.26 11.25
C PRO A 13 61.94 21.92 12.12
N ASP A 14 60.89 22.75 12.04
CA ASP A 14 59.61 22.48 12.69
C ASP A 14 59.19 21.02 12.45
N PRO A 15 58.87 20.25 13.50
CA PRO A 15 58.42 18.89 13.34
C PRO A 15 56.97 18.93 12.84
N ASN A 16 56.77 18.41 11.63
CA ASN A 16 55.51 18.28 10.88
C ASN A 16 54.87 19.60 10.38
N PRO A 17 54.88 19.88 9.05
CA PRO A 17 53.93 20.82 8.50
C PRO A 17 52.54 20.18 8.61
N SER A 18 51.69 20.71 9.49
CA SER A 18 50.29 20.29 9.61
C SER A 18 49.67 20.09 8.22
N ASP A 19 49.15 18.89 7.95
CA ASP A 19 48.73 18.44 6.61
C ASP A 19 47.57 19.24 6.03
N PHE A 20 46.72 19.81 6.89
CA PHE A 20 45.53 20.55 6.51
C PHE A 20 45.55 21.97 7.07
N LYS A 21 45.23 22.93 6.20
CA LYS A 21 45.02 24.33 6.57
C LYS A 21 43.57 24.72 6.30
N THR A 22 42.86 25.14 7.33
CA THR A 22 41.50 25.69 7.24
C THR A 22 41.55 27.21 7.43
N GLU A 23 41.26 27.93 6.36
CA GLU A 23 41.07 29.39 6.40
C GLU A 23 39.60 29.73 6.61
N PHE A 24 39.30 30.49 7.65
CA PHE A 24 37.94 30.96 7.89
C PHE A 24 37.70 32.33 7.26
N HIS A 25 36.45 32.58 6.85
CA HIS A 25 36.06 33.86 6.27
C HIS A 25 36.36 35.04 7.24
N PRO A 26 36.85 36.21 6.77
CA PRO A 26 37.27 37.31 7.65
C PRO A 26 36.20 37.83 8.62
N ARG A 27 34.91 37.75 8.23
CA ARG A 27 33.78 38.13 9.13
C ARG A 27 33.59 37.18 10.31
N SER A 28 34.08 35.95 10.23
CA SER A 28 33.98 34.98 11.33
C SER A 28 34.91 35.31 12.50
N LYS A 29 35.96 36.12 12.25
CA LYS A 29 37.04 36.44 13.20
C LYS A 29 37.74 35.20 13.80
N ARG A 30 37.59 34.04 13.18
CA ARG A 30 38.29 32.82 13.58
C ARG A 30 39.70 32.83 13.00
N GLN A 31 40.68 32.40 13.79
CA GLN A 31 42.05 32.26 13.32
C GLN A 31 42.17 31.06 12.38
N MET A 32 43.14 31.12 11.48
CA MET A 32 43.45 29.99 10.60
C MET A 32 43.83 28.78 11.46
N LEU A 33 43.26 27.64 11.11
CA LEU A 33 43.45 26.39 11.81
C LEU A 33 44.36 25.49 10.98
N TYR A 34 45.37 24.90 11.61
CA TYR A 34 46.29 23.96 11.02
C TYR A 34 46.13 22.63 11.77
N GLN A 35 45.93 21.54 11.04
CA GLN A 35 45.61 20.22 11.61
C GLN A 35 46.42 19.14 10.92
N SER A 36 46.73 18.06 11.64
CA SER A 36 47.25 16.83 11.03
C SER A 36 46.12 16.04 10.34
N ALA A 37 46.47 15.04 9.53
CA ALA A 37 45.49 14.14 8.94
C ALA A 37 44.66 13.35 9.96
N GLU A 38 45.20 13.06 11.14
CA GLU A 38 44.50 12.35 12.21
C GLU A 38 43.46 13.23 12.90
N GLU A 39 43.75 14.53 13.01
CA GLU A 39 42.87 15.54 13.61
C GLU A 39 41.80 16.04 12.62
N PHE A 40 42.08 15.97 11.31
CA PHE A 40 41.19 16.46 10.28
C PHE A 40 39.94 15.58 10.17
N GLY A 41 38.78 16.14 10.53
CA GLY A 41 37.49 15.44 10.56
C GLY A 41 37.13 14.83 11.92
N GLN A 42 38.04 14.86 12.89
CA GLN A 42 37.70 14.62 14.29
C GLN A 42 37.07 15.90 14.86
N GLN A 43 35.75 16.01 14.78
CA GLN A 43 35.03 16.93 15.64
C GLN A 43 34.84 16.22 16.98
N ASP A 44 35.44 16.77 18.04
CA ASP A 44 34.94 16.56 19.39
C ASP A 44 33.54 17.15 19.42
N VAL A 45 32.56 16.33 19.07
CA VAL A 45 31.16 16.62 19.36
C VAL A 45 31.05 16.43 20.86
N GLU A 46 31.32 17.51 21.63
CA GLU A 46 30.81 17.60 22.99
C GLU A 46 29.36 17.13 22.92
N SER A 47 29.01 16.11 23.71
CA SER A 47 27.68 15.51 23.68
C SER A 47 26.65 16.61 23.89
N MET A 48 26.05 17.09 22.81
CA MET A 48 25.04 18.12 22.89
C MET A 48 23.86 17.53 23.66
N ASP A 49 23.36 18.29 24.63
CA ASP A 49 22.11 17.94 25.28
C ASP A 49 21.03 17.73 24.20
N PRO A 50 20.15 16.71 24.34
CA PRO A 50 19.10 16.46 23.36
C PRO A 50 18.28 17.73 23.12
N ASP A 51 18.11 18.10 21.85
CA ASP A 51 17.26 19.24 21.48
C ASP A 51 15.85 19.00 22.06
N PRO A 52 15.35 19.87 22.95
CA PRO A 52 14.05 19.70 23.55
C PRO A 52 12.90 19.91 22.53
N MET A 53 13.19 20.51 21.38
CA MET A 53 12.19 20.84 20.36
C MET A 53 12.70 20.57 18.93
N PRO A 54 12.97 19.29 18.59
CA PRO A 54 13.54 18.91 17.29
C PRO A 54 12.60 19.18 16.10
N TRP A 55 11.33 19.47 16.38
CA TRP A 55 10.32 19.83 15.38
C TRP A 55 10.32 21.32 15.01
N CYS A 56 11.12 22.18 15.65
CA CYS A 56 11.26 23.56 15.20
C CYS A 56 11.86 23.63 13.78
N PRO A 57 11.35 24.51 12.89
CA PRO A 57 10.46 25.65 13.13
C PRO A 57 8.96 25.36 13.01
N PHE A 58 8.53 24.10 12.95
CA PHE A 58 7.11 23.77 12.83
C PHE A 58 6.33 24.11 14.11
N ALA A 59 5.06 24.46 13.95
CA ALA A 59 4.19 24.88 15.05
C ALA A 59 3.91 23.75 16.06
N SER A 60 3.97 22.49 15.61
CA SER A 60 3.81 21.31 16.45
C SER A 60 4.67 20.14 15.95
N GLU A 61 4.93 19.17 16.83
CA GLU A 61 5.56 17.90 16.48
C GLU A 61 4.73 17.13 15.43
N GLY A 62 3.40 17.26 15.47
CA GLY A 62 2.49 16.68 14.49
C GLY A 62 2.70 17.24 13.08
N ASP A 63 2.83 18.56 12.94
CA ASP A 63 3.10 19.23 11.66
C ASP A 63 4.46 18.83 11.09
N PHE A 64 5.48 18.77 11.95
CA PHE A 64 6.81 18.28 11.57
C PHE A 64 6.77 16.83 11.12
N THR A 65 6.09 15.97 11.87
CA THR A 65 5.97 14.53 11.55
C THR A 65 5.23 14.34 10.24
N PHE A 66 4.13 15.06 10.02
CA PHE A 66 3.39 15.03 8.77
C PHE A 66 4.24 15.49 7.59
N ALA A 67 4.92 16.63 7.72
CA ALA A 67 5.81 17.16 6.68
C ALA A 67 6.97 16.20 6.39
N LYS A 68 7.56 15.61 7.42
CA LYS A 68 8.62 14.59 7.30
C LYS A 68 8.12 13.38 6.51
N VAL A 69 6.96 12.82 6.86
CA VAL A 69 6.35 11.69 6.14
C VAL A 69 6.05 12.05 4.68
N ALA A 70 5.54 13.26 4.43
CA ALA A 70 5.26 13.71 3.06
C ALA A 70 6.53 13.79 2.20
N VAL A 71 7.64 14.27 2.77
CA VAL A 71 8.94 14.31 2.07
C VAL A 71 9.52 12.91 1.88
N GLU A 72 9.53 12.09 2.93
CA GLU A 72 10.06 10.71 2.86
C GLU A 72 9.29 9.85 1.85
N ALA A 73 7.98 10.04 1.72
CA ALA A 73 7.15 9.37 0.75
C ALA A 73 7.15 10.03 -0.64
N GLY A 74 7.84 11.17 -0.81
CA GLY A 74 7.90 11.90 -2.09
C GLY A 74 6.55 12.42 -2.57
N LEU A 75 5.67 12.82 -1.65
CA LEU A 75 4.31 13.27 -1.98
C LEU A 75 4.33 14.61 -2.73
N LEU A 76 3.62 14.65 -3.85
CA LEU A 76 3.31 15.88 -4.57
C LEU A 76 2.26 16.70 -3.81
N SER A 77 2.19 18.01 -4.07
CA SER A 77 1.23 18.91 -3.41
C SER A 77 -0.22 18.41 -3.48
N GLY A 78 -0.68 17.95 -4.64
CA GLY A 78 -2.04 17.39 -4.77
C GLY A 78 -2.26 16.10 -3.97
N GLN A 79 -1.22 15.28 -3.76
CA GLN A 79 -1.30 14.09 -2.90
C GLN A 79 -1.37 14.46 -1.41
N VAL A 80 -0.64 15.51 -1.02
CA VAL A 80 -0.71 16.09 0.33
C VAL A 80 -2.12 16.61 0.61
N ASP A 81 -2.72 17.34 -0.33
CA ASP A 81 -4.09 17.86 -0.22
C ASP A 81 -5.11 16.71 -0.08
N HIS A 82 -4.97 15.67 -0.90
CA HIS A 82 -5.83 14.48 -0.82
C HIS A 82 -5.69 13.76 0.53
N LEU A 83 -4.46 13.63 1.05
CA LEU A 83 -4.21 12.97 2.34
C LEU A 83 -4.79 13.77 3.50
N LEU A 84 -4.63 15.10 3.51
CA LEU A 84 -5.28 15.97 4.50
C LEU A 84 -6.81 15.88 4.41
N GLY A 85 -7.36 15.82 3.20
CA GLY A 85 -8.79 15.58 2.97
C GLY A 85 -9.25 14.23 3.54
N LEU A 86 -8.46 13.17 3.37
CA LEU A 86 -8.74 11.85 3.92
C LEU A 86 -8.69 11.84 5.45
N ILE A 87 -7.66 12.43 6.07
CA ILE A 87 -7.55 12.52 7.53
C ILE A 87 -8.78 13.24 8.10
N ASN A 88 -9.18 14.37 7.49
CA ASN A 88 -10.39 15.08 7.87
C ASN A 88 -11.66 14.23 7.70
N SER A 89 -11.72 13.39 6.67
CA SER A 89 -12.84 12.47 6.45
C SER A 89 -12.89 11.37 7.51
N VAL A 90 -11.75 10.80 7.89
CA VAL A 90 -11.65 9.84 8.99
C VAL A 90 -12.07 10.49 10.31
N LEU A 91 -11.60 11.71 10.60
CA LEU A 91 -11.98 12.45 11.81
C LEU A 91 -13.48 12.77 11.88
N LYS A 92 -14.10 13.01 10.73
CA LYS A 92 -15.55 13.23 10.61
C LYS A 92 -16.36 11.92 10.60
N GLY A 93 -15.69 10.75 10.64
CA GLY A 93 -16.31 9.43 10.57
C GLY A 93 -16.83 9.06 9.17
N THR A 94 -16.48 9.83 8.14
CA THR A 94 -16.92 9.59 6.75
C THR A 94 -15.99 8.66 5.97
N ALA A 95 -14.88 8.20 6.57
CA ALA A 95 -13.99 7.17 6.04
C ALA A 95 -13.64 6.14 7.12
N LYS A 96 -13.65 4.83 6.79
CA LYS A 96 -13.67 3.71 7.76
C LYS A 96 -12.46 2.76 7.69
N PHE A 97 -11.30 3.20 7.20
CA PHE A 97 -10.10 2.35 7.19
C PHE A 97 -9.64 2.04 8.63
N SER A 98 -9.29 0.78 8.88
CA SER A 98 -8.85 0.28 10.20
C SER A 98 -7.67 -0.68 10.06
N LYS A 99 -6.92 -0.87 11.15
CA LYS A 99 -5.87 -1.89 11.24
C LYS A 99 -6.46 -3.18 11.84
N LEU A 100 -6.29 -4.30 11.17
CA LEU A 100 -6.70 -5.63 11.60
C LEU A 100 -5.46 -6.53 11.70
N ASN A 101 -5.24 -7.14 12.86
CA ASN A 101 -4.16 -8.12 13.02
C ASN A 101 -4.70 -9.52 12.71
N VAL A 102 -4.10 -10.19 11.73
CA VAL A 102 -4.43 -11.57 11.37
C VAL A 102 -3.31 -12.48 11.86
N THR A 103 -3.67 -13.45 12.68
CA THR A 103 -2.73 -14.45 13.20
C THR A 103 -2.86 -15.74 12.39
N VAL A 104 -1.73 -16.23 11.89
CA VAL A 104 -1.65 -17.48 11.13
C VAL A 104 -0.68 -18.44 11.82
N PRO A 105 -1.12 -19.64 12.21
CA PRO A 105 -0.22 -20.65 12.74
C PRO A 105 0.69 -21.18 11.62
N TYR A 106 1.99 -21.13 11.82
CA TYR A 106 2.99 -21.63 10.87
C TYR A 106 4.15 -22.30 11.61
N LYS A 107 4.41 -23.58 11.31
CA LYS A 107 5.47 -24.39 11.95
C LYS A 107 5.47 -24.36 13.49
N GLY A 108 4.29 -24.29 14.09
CA GLY A 108 4.11 -24.27 15.54
C GLY A 108 4.27 -22.90 16.20
N GLU A 109 4.47 -21.83 15.41
CA GLU A 109 4.50 -20.45 15.87
C GLU A 109 3.31 -19.67 15.27
N ASP A 110 2.69 -18.82 16.08
CA ASP A 110 1.65 -17.91 15.63
C ASP A 110 2.29 -16.64 15.07
N ILE A 111 2.21 -16.48 13.75
CA ILE A 111 2.74 -15.31 13.06
C ILE A 111 1.61 -14.29 12.88
N MET A 112 1.84 -13.06 13.35
CA MET A 112 0.87 -11.98 13.28
C MET A 112 1.19 -11.02 12.13
N PHE A 113 0.18 -10.74 11.31
CA PHE A 113 0.26 -9.82 10.18
C PHE A 113 -0.68 -8.62 10.39
N PRO A 114 -0.16 -7.40 10.53
CA PRO A 114 -1.00 -6.20 10.58
C PRO A 114 -1.48 -5.84 9.16
N LEU A 115 -2.79 -5.89 8.95
CA LEU A 115 -3.46 -5.53 7.70
C LEU A 115 -4.15 -4.18 7.86
N HIS A 116 -4.12 -3.36 6.81
CA HIS A 116 -5.02 -2.22 6.70
C HIS A 116 -6.22 -2.65 5.88
N VAL A 117 -7.44 -2.47 6.42
CA VAL A 117 -8.67 -2.95 5.80
C VAL A 117 -9.79 -1.91 5.91
N CYS A 118 -10.66 -1.91 4.90
CA CYS A 118 -11.98 -1.30 4.95
C CYS A 118 -13.00 -2.42 5.20
N PRO A 119 -13.84 -2.35 6.26
CA PRO A 119 -14.85 -3.36 6.52
C PRO A 119 -15.80 -3.54 5.32
N LEU A 120 -15.79 -4.73 4.72
CA LEU A 120 -16.56 -5.01 3.50
C LEU A 120 -18.07 -4.79 3.68
N TRP A 121 -18.60 -5.11 4.85
CA TRP A 121 -20.03 -4.95 5.14
C TRP A 121 -20.46 -3.49 5.05
N GLU A 122 -19.74 -2.62 5.76
CA GLU A 122 -20.01 -1.17 5.77
C GLU A 122 -19.83 -0.56 4.38
N TRP A 123 -18.73 -0.92 3.69
CA TRP A 123 -18.51 -0.49 2.32
C TRP A 123 -19.65 -0.91 1.39
N ALA A 124 -20.16 -2.14 1.55
CA ALA A 124 -21.25 -2.62 0.73
C ALA A 124 -22.57 -1.92 1.02
N LEU A 125 -22.87 -1.62 2.29
CA LEU A 125 -24.01 -0.79 2.67
C LEU A 125 -23.92 0.61 2.04
N ASP A 126 -22.73 1.22 2.02
CA ASP A 126 -22.52 2.51 1.37
C ASP A 126 -22.79 2.44 -0.15
N MET A 127 -22.44 1.33 -0.81
CA MET A 127 -22.77 1.10 -2.22
C MET A 127 -24.28 0.89 -2.45
N LEU A 128 -24.94 0.12 -1.57
CA LEU A 128 -26.37 -0.17 -1.64
C LEU A 128 -27.24 1.08 -1.42
N THR A 129 -26.79 1.97 -0.54
CA THR A 129 -27.49 3.22 -0.23
C THR A 129 -27.19 4.34 -1.23
N ASN A 130 -26.29 4.12 -2.19
CA ASN A 130 -25.93 5.11 -3.18
C ASN A 130 -27.04 5.26 -4.24
N PRO A 131 -27.72 6.43 -4.33
CA PRO A 131 -28.84 6.62 -5.26
C PRO A 131 -28.42 6.58 -6.73
N LEU A 132 -27.14 6.80 -7.04
CA LEU A 132 -26.61 6.69 -8.40
C LEU A 132 -26.39 5.24 -8.83
N LEU A 133 -26.15 4.33 -7.87
CA LEU A 133 -25.92 2.91 -8.15
C LEU A 133 -27.21 2.09 -8.03
N ALA A 134 -28.13 2.49 -7.15
CA ALA A 134 -29.39 1.80 -6.89
C ALA A 134 -30.13 1.31 -8.17
N PRO A 135 -30.26 2.12 -9.25
CA PRO A 135 -30.97 1.70 -10.47
C PRO A 135 -30.24 0.63 -11.29
N HIS A 136 -28.95 0.41 -11.04
CA HIS A 136 -28.10 -0.48 -11.84
C HIS A 136 -27.89 -1.85 -11.21
N PHE A 137 -28.35 -2.08 -9.98
CA PHE A 137 -28.24 -3.38 -9.34
C PHE A 137 -29.12 -4.42 -10.04
N VAL A 138 -28.51 -5.55 -10.36
CA VAL A 138 -29.17 -6.77 -10.82
C VAL A 138 -29.18 -7.77 -9.67
N TRP A 139 -30.37 -8.23 -9.33
CA TRP A 139 -30.62 -9.10 -8.18
C TRP A 139 -30.85 -10.55 -8.60
N ASP A 140 -31.57 -10.73 -9.70
CA ASP A 140 -32.00 -12.04 -10.17
C ASP A 140 -30.94 -12.72 -11.02
N ALA A 141 -30.75 -14.02 -10.75
CA ALA A 141 -30.03 -14.91 -11.61
C ALA A 141 -30.68 -14.94 -13.00
N GLN A 142 -29.85 -14.93 -14.04
CA GLN A 142 -30.32 -15.04 -15.41
C GLN A 142 -29.64 -16.22 -16.08
N ARG A 143 -30.31 -16.84 -17.06
CA ARG A 143 -29.68 -17.82 -17.95
C ARG A 143 -29.94 -17.39 -19.37
N LEU A 144 -28.87 -17.16 -20.12
CA LEU A 144 -28.98 -16.72 -21.51
C LEU A 144 -28.56 -17.83 -22.46
N PHE A 145 -29.47 -18.19 -23.35
CA PHE A 145 -29.29 -19.24 -24.32
C PHE A 145 -29.23 -18.67 -25.72
N LYS A 146 -28.23 -19.10 -26.50
CA LYS A 146 -28.17 -18.82 -27.94
C LYS A 146 -28.54 -20.09 -28.71
N HIS A 147 -29.45 -19.95 -29.68
CA HIS A 147 -29.78 -21.01 -30.61
C HIS A 147 -28.59 -21.28 -31.55
N ASP A 148 -28.19 -22.55 -31.71
CA ASP A 148 -27.00 -22.93 -32.48
C ASP A 148 -27.22 -22.97 -34.01
N GLY A 149 -28.42 -22.60 -34.49
CA GLY A 149 -28.75 -22.54 -35.92
C GLY A 149 -28.83 -23.90 -36.62
N GLN A 150 -28.57 -25.01 -35.92
CA GLN A 150 -28.78 -26.35 -36.44
C GLN A 150 -30.24 -26.76 -36.24
N GLU A 151 -31.03 -26.72 -37.32
CA GLU A 151 -32.21 -27.57 -37.44
C GLU A 151 -31.72 -29.00 -37.66
N VAL A 152 -31.91 -29.89 -36.69
CA VAL A 152 -31.76 -31.32 -36.95
C VAL A 152 -33.02 -31.77 -37.68
N GLY A 153 -32.89 -32.01 -38.98
CA GLY A 153 -33.98 -32.48 -39.82
C GLY A 153 -34.49 -33.88 -39.45
N VAL A 154 -35.71 -33.90 -38.91
CA VAL A 154 -36.88 -34.73 -39.27
C VAL A 154 -37.00 -36.20 -38.75
N LEU A 155 -38.02 -36.35 -37.88
CA LEU A 155 -38.97 -37.46 -37.62
C LEU A 155 -38.49 -38.78 -37.00
N VAL A 156 -38.81 -38.99 -35.71
CA VAL A 156 -39.87 -39.93 -35.27
C VAL A 156 -40.45 -39.41 -33.93
N LEU A 157 -41.77 -39.14 -33.88
CA LEU A 157 -42.58 -38.83 -32.68
C LEU A 157 -42.12 -37.64 -31.80
N GLU A 158 -42.72 -36.47 -32.07
CA GLU A 158 -43.06 -35.37 -31.14
C GLU A 158 -42.00 -34.66 -30.27
N PHE A 159 -40.70 -34.84 -30.44
CA PHE A 159 -39.72 -33.96 -29.75
C PHE A 159 -38.61 -33.45 -30.65
N THR A 160 -38.78 -32.20 -31.13
CA THR A 160 -37.67 -31.41 -31.68
C THR A 160 -36.76 -30.98 -30.54
N VAL A 161 -35.57 -31.58 -30.42
CA VAL A 161 -34.53 -31.12 -29.49
C VAL A 161 -33.89 -29.87 -30.10
N LEU A 162 -34.30 -28.69 -29.66
CA LEU A 162 -33.63 -27.44 -30.02
C LEU A 162 -32.32 -27.32 -29.23
N CYS A 163 -31.18 -27.39 -29.94
CA CYS A 163 -29.86 -27.23 -29.35
C CYS A 163 -29.60 -25.76 -28.95
N HIS A 164 -29.77 -25.46 -27.67
CA HIS A 164 -29.46 -24.17 -27.06
C HIS A 164 -28.14 -24.23 -26.31
N LYS A 165 -27.27 -23.23 -26.49
CA LYS A 165 -26.00 -23.12 -25.74
C LYS A 165 -26.08 -21.97 -24.74
N HIS A 166 -25.78 -22.27 -23.48
CA HIS A 166 -25.68 -21.27 -22.41
C HIS A 166 -24.41 -20.44 -22.61
N PHE A 167 -24.49 -19.12 -22.41
CA PHE A 167 -23.33 -18.23 -22.47
C PHE A 167 -23.36 -17.20 -21.34
N TYR A 168 -22.18 -16.73 -20.95
CA TYR A 168 -21.99 -15.84 -19.81
C TYR A 168 -21.40 -14.50 -20.29
N THR A 169 -22.07 -13.40 -19.98
CA THR A 169 -21.53 -12.05 -20.19
C THR A 169 -21.44 -11.26 -18.89
N GLU A 170 -22.29 -11.57 -17.93
CA GLU A 170 -22.38 -10.88 -16.64
C GLU A 170 -22.32 -11.91 -15.49
N PRO A 171 -21.88 -11.53 -14.28
CA PRO A 171 -21.70 -12.48 -13.17
C PRO A 171 -22.98 -13.21 -12.74
N TRP A 172 -24.13 -12.52 -12.75
CA TRP A 172 -25.43 -13.10 -12.39
C TRP A 172 -25.96 -14.12 -13.40
N MET A 173 -25.26 -14.30 -14.53
CA MET A 173 -25.56 -15.35 -15.50
C MET A 173 -24.92 -16.70 -15.16
N GLY A 174 -24.03 -16.72 -14.16
CA GLY A 174 -23.33 -17.93 -13.73
C GLY A 174 -24.25 -18.96 -13.09
N GLU A 175 -23.99 -20.25 -13.35
CA GLU A 175 -24.74 -21.35 -12.74
C GLU A 175 -24.72 -21.27 -11.21
N ARG A 176 -23.58 -20.90 -10.63
CA ARG A 176 -23.44 -20.73 -9.18
C ARG A 176 -24.38 -19.67 -8.60
N TRP A 177 -24.69 -18.60 -9.34
CA TRP A 177 -25.62 -17.58 -8.87
C TRP A 177 -27.04 -18.14 -8.81
N TRP A 178 -27.42 -18.91 -9.84
CA TRP A 178 -28.68 -19.61 -9.90
C TRP A 178 -28.85 -20.58 -8.73
N ASP A 179 -27.82 -21.41 -8.49
CA ASP A 179 -27.84 -22.39 -7.39
C ASP A 179 -27.96 -21.71 -6.03
N VAL A 180 -27.24 -20.59 -5.83
CA VAL A 180 -27.34 -19.80 -4.59
C VAL A 180 -28.75 -19.24 -4.44
N GLN A 181 -29.33 -18.61 -5.46
CA GLN A 181 -30.68 -18.05 -5.39
C GLN A 181 -31.73 -19.14 -5.14
N ALA A 182 -31.59 -20.31 -5.77
CA ALA A 182 -32.47 -21.46 -5.55
C ALA A 182 -32.36 -22.05 -4.14
N SER A 183 -31.21 -21.89 -3.48
CA SER A 183 -30.97 -22.35 -2.11
C SER A 183 -31.46 -21.36 -1.02
N LEU A 184 -31.93 -20.16 -1.41
CA LEU A 184 -32.38 -19.17 -0.44
C LEU A 184 -33.67 -19.61 0.26
N PRO A 185 -33.87 -19.22 1.53
CA PRO A 185 -35.06 -19.60 2.29
C PRO A 185 -36.35 -19.09 1.63
N ALA A 186 -37.30 -20.00 1.38
CA ALA A 186 -38.56 -19.69 0.72
C ALA A 186 -39.53 -18.84 1.59
N ASP A 187 -39.29 -18.77 2.91
CA ASP A 187 -40.05 -17.98 3.87
C ASP A 187 -39.65 -16.49 3.87
N VAL A 188 -38.53 -16.13 3.23
CA VAL A 188 -38.07 -14.75 3.11
C VAL A 188 -38.51 -14.17 1.76
N ASN A 189 -39.44 -13.22 1.79
CA ASN A 189 -39.88 -12.51 0.60
C ASN A 189 -38.72 -11.72 -0.03
N ASN A 190 -38.56 -11.84 -1.35
CA ASN A 190 -37.55 -11.15 -2.15
C ASN A 190 -36.10 -11.41 -1.71
N ALA A 191 -35.82 -12.60 -1.19
CA ALA A 191 -34.44 -13.02 -0.93
C ALA A 191 -33.65 -13.04 -2.26
N ALA A 192 -32.54 -12.30 -2.30
CA ALA A 192 -31.68 -12.20 -3.48
C ALA A 192 -30.21 -12.36 -3.09
N PRO A 193 -29.38 -12.97 -3.95
CA PRO A 193 -27.94 -13.03 -3.73
C PRO A 193 -27.30 -11.64 -3.82
N PHE A 194 -26.42 -11.35 -2.87
CA PHE A 194 -25.56 -10.17 -2.92
C PHE A 194 -24.10 -10.62 -2.90
N ALA A 195 -23.41 -10.44 -4.04
CA ALA A 195 -22.17 -11.12 -4.31
C ALA A 195 -20.99 -10.16 -4.46
N PHE A 196 -19.90 -10.52 -3.79
CA PHE A 196 -18.63 -9.81 -3.82
C PHE A 196 -17.65 -10.49 -4.78
N ILE A 197 -16.90 -9.69 -5.54
CA ILE A 197 -15.69 -10.14 -6.24
C ILE A 197 -14.51 -9.50 -5.54
N ILE A 198 -13.63 -10.33 -4.96
CA ILE A 198 -12.46 -9.87 -4.21
C ILE A 198 -11.21 -10.49 -4.82
N TYR A 199 -10.22 -9.67 -5.13
CA TYR A 199 -8.93 -10.13 -5.65
C TYR A 199 -7.79 -9.21 -5.20
N ALA A 200 -6.57 -9.76 -5.12
CA ALA A 200 -5.36 -8.97 -4.91
C ALA A 200 -4.73 -8.64 -6.27
N ASP A 201 -4.51 -7.35 -6.53
CA ASP A 201 -3.84 -6.91 -7.75
C ASP A 201 -2.32 -6.99 -7.57
N LYS A 202 -1.73 -8.07 -8.10
CA LYS A 202 -0.29 -8.30 -8.05
C LYS A 202 0.53 -7.37 -8.95
N THR A 203 -0.11 -6.67 -9.88
CA THR A 203 0.59 -5.76 -10.81
C THR A 203 0.87 -4.41 -10.17
N GLN A 204 0.07 -4.03 -9.18
CA GLN A 204 0.25 -2.79 -8.42
C GLN A 204 0.95 -3.10 -7.11
N LEU A 205 2.28 -2.97 -7.10
CA LEU A 205 3.06 -3.10 -5.88
C LEU A 205 3.02 -1.78 -5.10
N SER A 206 2.45 -1.79 -3.90
CA SER A 206 2.65 -0.69 -2.97
C SER A 206 3.82 -1.01 -2.04
N SER A 207 4.82 -0.13 -2.01
CA SER A 207 5.90 -0.16 -1.01
C SER A 207 5.69 0.96 -0.01
N HIS A 208 5.51 0.64 1.26
CA HIS A 208 5.50 1.61 2.35
C HIS A 208 6.51 1.16 3.41
N GLY A 209 7.62 1.90 3.55
CA GLY A 209 8.74 1.50 4.41
C GLY A 209 9.30 0.12 4.01
N THR A 210 9.39 -0.79 4.97
CA THR A 210 9.87 -2.18 4.80
C THR A 210 8.80 -3.18 4.38
N ILE A 211 7.51 -2.79 4.38
CA ILE A 211 6.40 -3.70 4.09
C ILE A 211 5.90 -3.43 2.67
N LYS A 212 6.00 -4.45 1.82
CA LYS A 212 5.37 -4.47 0.50
C LYS A 212 4.03 -5.15 0.59
N GLY A 213 3.05 -4.68 -0.16
CA GLY A 213 1.73 -5.32 -0.21
C GLY A 213 1.03 -5.10 -1.55
N TYR A 214 0.15 -6.03 -1.88
CA TYR A 214 -0.74 -5.93 -3.04
C TYR A 214 -2.08 -5.34 -2.60
N PRO A 215 -2.62 -4.33 -3.28
CA PRO A 215 -3.95 -3.83 -2.97
C PRO A 215 -4.98 -4.94 -3.22
N VAL A 216 -5.86 -5.11 -2.25
CA VAL A 216 -7.03 -5.99 -2.35
C VAL A 216 -8.18 -5.15 -2.85
N ILE A 217 -8.71 -5.52 -4.00
CA ILE A 217 -9.81 -4.84 -4.68
C ILE A 217 -11.10 -5.61 -4.44
N ALA A 218 -12.16 -4.90 -4.05
CA ALA A 218 -13.53 -5.42 -3.99
C ALA A 218 -14.40 -4.77 -5.07
N ARG A 219 -15.32 -5.57 -5.60
CA ARG A 219 -16.38 -5.16 -6.54
C ARG A 219 -17.69 -5.86 -6.17
N LEU A 220 -18.81 -5.27 -6.58
CA LEU A 220 -20.13 -5.88 -6.44
C LEU A 220 -20.52 -6.56 -7.74
N ALA A 221 -20.66 -7.89 -7.72
CA ALA A 221 -21.01 -8.68 -8.89
C ALA A 221 -22.44 -8.42 -9.38
N ASN A 222 -23.27 -7.78 -8.53
CA ASN A 222 -24.62 -7.34 -8.85
C ASN A 222 -24.64 -6.10 -9.77
N LEU A 223 -23.51 -5.44 -10.00
CA LEU A 223 -23.42 -4.32 -10.94
C LEU A 223 -22.89 -4.80 -12.29
N PRO A 224 -23.38 -4.23 -13.40
CA PRO A 224 -22.88 -4.54 -14.73
C PRO A 224 -21.36 -4.41 -14.84
N VAL A 225 -20.73 -5.28 -15.63
CA VAL A 225 -19.28 -5.31 -15.82
C VAL A 225 -18.71 -3.97 -16.27
N HIS A 226 -19.45 -3.19 -17.07
CA HIS A 226 -19.01 -1.86 -17.50
C HIS A 226 -18.97 -0.81 -16.37
N ILE A 227 -19.77 -0.98 -15.32
CA ILE A 227 -19.72 -0.15 -14.09
C ILE A 227 -18.62 -0.67 -13.17
N CYS A 228 -18.58 -1.98 -12.93
CA CYS A 228 -17.58 -2.63 -12.08
C CYS A 228 -16.13 -2.39 -12.52
N ASN A 229 -15.90 -2.31 -13.83
CA ASN A 229 -14.60 -2.05 -14.43
C ASN A 229 -14.32 -0.56 -14.64
N GLY A 230 -15.28 0.33 -14.35
CA GLY A 230 -15.10 1.76 -14.50
C GLY A 230 -14.27 2.38 -13.37
N GLU A 231 -13.78 3.59 -13.60
CA GLU A 231 -13.05 4.40 -12.60
C GLU A 231 -13.98 5.25 -11.72
N ARG A 232 -15.28 5.25 -12.03
CA ARG A 232 -16.30 6.06 -11.34
C ARG A 232 -16.95 5.27 -10.20
N PHE A 233 -17.94 5.90 -9.54
CA PHE A 233 -18.77 5.23 -8.52
C PHE A 233 -19.26 3.86 -9.00
N GLY A 234 -19.13 2.85 -8.14
CA GLY A 234 -19.47 1.45 -8.44
C GLY A 234 -18.32 0.62 -9.05
N GLY A 235 -17.21 1.25 -9.41
CA GLY A 235 -15.98 0.59 -9.81
C GLY A 235 -15.26 -0.13 -8.67
N GLY A 236 -14.21 -0.86 -9.02
CA GLY A 236 -13.37 -1.57 -8.04
C GLY A 236 -12.76 -0.64 -7.00
N CYS A 237 -12.93 -0.99 -5.72
CA CYS A 237 -12.43 -0.21 -4.60
C CYS A 237 -11.33 -0.97 -3.86
N VAL A 238 -10.27 -0.27 -3.45
CA VAL A 238 -9.26 -0.84 -2.55
C VAL A 238 -9.89 -1.00 -1.17
N VAL A 239 -10.01 -2.25 -0.71
CA VAL A 239 -10.57 -2.61 0.60
C VAL A 239 -9.52 -3.14 1.55
N GLY A 240 -8.27 -3.25 1.11
CA GLY A 240 -7.16 -3.55 2.00
C GLY A 240 -5.85 -3.79 1.27
N TRP A 241 -4.85 -4.25 2.00
CA TRP A 241 -3.53 -4.60 1.47
C TRP A 241 -3.12 -5.98 1.94
N LEU A 242 -2.82 -6.85 0.97
CA LEU A 242 -2.28 -8.18 1.21
C LEU A 242 -0.76 -8.07 1.37
N PRO A 243 -0.19 -8.35 2.56
CA PRO A 243 1.23 -8.21 2.79
C PRO A 243 2.02 -9.25 2.01
N ILE A 244 3.18 -8.82 1.49
CA ILE A 244 4.20 -9.73 0.99
C ILE A 244 5.03 -10.16 2.19
N VAL A 245 4.91 -11.43 2.54
CA VAL A 245 5.69 -12.02 3.62
C VAL A 245 7.12 -12.23 3.10
N PRO A 246 8.14 -11.54 3.65
CA PRO A 246 9.52 -11.81 3.27
C PRO A 246 9.88 -13.22 3.71
N GLU A 247 10.57 -13.95 2.83
CA GLU A 247 11.03 -15.30 3.15
C GLU A 247 12.13 -15.22 4.21
N PRO A 248 11.94 -15.81 5.41
CA PRO A 248 12.97 -15.78 6.44
C PRO A 248 14.21 -16.53 5.95
N ALA A 249 15.40 -16.11 6.39
CA ALA A 249 16.67 -16.68 5.94
C ALA A 249 16.76 -18.21 6.09
N LYS A 250 16.01 -18.80 7.04
CA LYS A 250 15.91 -20.26 7.27
C LYS A 250 15.08 -21.01 6.21
N GLU A 251 14.28 -20.31 5.43
CA GLU A 251 13.39 -20.86 4.40
C GLU A 251 13.84 -20.53 2.97
N GLN A 252 14.82 -19.61 2.81
CA GLN A 252 15.37 -19.28 1.49
C GLN A 252 15.83 -20.53 0.72
N LYS A 253 15.34 -20.65 -0.52
CA LYS A 253 15.65 -21.74 -1.48
C LYS A 253 15.05 -23.11 -1.11
N LYS A 254 14.11 -23.21 -0.16
CA LYS A 254 13.35 -24.45 0.07
C LYS A 254 12.11 -24.44 -0.82
N THR A 255 11.96 -25.47 -1.64
CA THR A 255 10.85 -25.62 -2.61
C THR A 255 9.61 -26.31 -2.03
N GLY A 256 9.54 -26.50 -0.70
CA GLY A 256 8.50 -27.32 -0.07
C GLY A 256 7.50 -26.50 0.75
N TYR A 257 6.23 -26.58 0.38
CA TYR A 257 5.12 -26.39 1.31
C TYR A 257 4.83 -27.76 1.94
N THR A 258 5.38 -28.02 3.13
CA THR A 258 5.07 -29.20 3.95
C THR A 258 4.52 -28.76 5.30
#